data_AF-A0A0K1PKR9-F1
#
_entry.id   AF-A0A0K1PKR9-F1
#
_cell.length_a   1.000
_cell.length_b   1.000
_cell.length_c   1.000
_cell.angle_alpha   90.00
_cell.angle_beta   90.00
_cell.angle_gamma   90.00
#
_symmetry.space_group_name_H-M   'P 1'
#
loop_
_entity.id
_entity.type
_entity.pdbx_description
1 polymer ?
#
loop_
_entity_poly.entity_id
_entity_poly.type
_entity_poly.pdbx_seq_one_letter_code
_entity_poly.pdbx_strand_id
1 'polypeptide(L)'
;MAPHNLQAPVSAVEAGAPPPKSSPSKFADETPLRELPYTPSLDVTAMDRTVDPCADLYTFACGGWQKSNPIPADQAMWSVYRKLTNEVTRHLWSLLLEASERAGNPTASRRSTRTTPEFT
;
A
#
# COMPACT_ATOMS: atom_id res chain seq x y z
N MET A 1 42.98 39.73 -22.26
CA MET A 1 42.66 38.44 -21.62
C MET A 1 41.35 38.60 -20.87
N ALA A 2 40.25 38.11 -21.45
CA ALA A 2 38.90 38.26 -20.91
C ALA A 2 38.58 37.09 -19.94
N PRO A 3 37.74 37.30 -18.90
CA PRO A 3 37.28 36.23 -18.04
C PRO A 3 36.23 35.37 -18.76
N HIS A 4 36.40 34.05 -18.72
CA HIS A 4 35.41 33.10 -19.23
C HIS A 4 34.24 32.98 -18.24
N ASN A 5 33.09 33.54 -18.64
CA ASN A 5 31.80 33.37 -17.99
C ASN A 5 31.24 31.98 -18.34
N LEU A 6 31.06 31.10 -17.35
CA LEU A 6 30.36 29.83 -17.49
C LEU A 6 28.85 30.08 -17.45
N GLN A 7 28.21 30.19 -18.61
CA GLN A 7 26.76 30.09 -18.73
C GLN A 7 26.42 28.70 -19.29
N ALA A 8 25.85 27.83 -18.46
CA ALA A 8 25.21 26.59 -18.91
C ALA A 8 23.87 26.91 -19.59
N PRO A 9 23.50 26.27 -20.72
CA PRO A 9 22.13 26.34 -21.20
C PRO A 9 21.25 25.45 -20.33
N VAL A 10 20.27 26.05 -19.64
CA VAL A 10 19.13 25.34 -19.06
C VAL A 10 18.27 24.82 -20.22
N SER A 11 18.31 23.52 -20.47
CA SER A 11 17.39 22.88 -21.41
C SER A 11 15.95 23.03 -20.91
N ALA A 12 15.10 23.44 -21.84
CA ALA A 12 13.68 23.70 -21.65
C ALA A 12 12.93 22.49 -21.06
N VAL A 13 12.02 22.75 -20.12
CA VAL A 13 11.00 21.79 -19.69
C VAL A 13 9.95 21.71 -20.80
N GLU A 14 9.82 20.54 -21.42
CA GLU A 14 8.80 20.29 -22.43
C GLU A 14 7.47 19.96 -21.72
N ALA A 15 6.39 20.58 -22.22
CA ALA A 15 5.06 20.52 -21.65
C ALA A 15 4.50 19.09 -21.61
N GLY A 16 3.86 18.75 -20.49
CA GLY A 16 3.41 17.41 -20.17
C GLY A 16 2.44 16.80 -21.18
N ALA A 17 2.67 15.52 -21.48
CA ALA A 17 1.70 14.65 -22.11
C ALA A 17 0.42 14.59 -21.25
N PRO A 18 -0.78 14.50 -21.86
CA PRO A 18 -2.02 14.31 -21.11
C PRO A 18 -1.94 12.98 -20.32
N PRO A 19 -2.44 12.94 -19.08
CA PRO A 19 -2.40 11.72 -18.29
C PRO A 19 -3.17 10.60 -19.02
N PRO A 20 -2.64 9.37 -19.06
CA PRO A 20 -3.36 8.25 -19.65
C PRO A 20 -4.71 8.08 -18.95
N LYS A 21 -5.78 7.95 -19.74
CA LYS A 21 -7.15 7.76 -19.25
C LYS A 21 -7.18 6.57 -18.29
N SER A 22 -7.53 6.86 -17.04
CA SER A 22 -7.53 5.92 -15.92
C SER A 22 -8.49 4.75 -16.19
N SER A 23 -7.94 3.54 -16.22
CA SER A 23 -8.74 2.33 -16.02
C SER A 23 -9.46 2.43 -14.66
N PRO A 24 -10.70 1.93 -14.53
CA PRO A 24 -11.42 1.99 -13.27
C PRO A 24 -10.62 1.25 -12.18
N SER A 25 -10.24 1.98 -11.14
CA SER A 25 -9.51 1.44 -10.00
C SER A 25 -10.43 0.48 -9.24
N LYS A 26 -10.00 -0.77 -9.06
CA LYS A 26 -10.68 -1.73 -8.16
C LYS A 26 -10.74 -1.25 -6.70
N PHE A 27 -10.07 -0.14 -6.39
CA PHE A 27 -9.87 0.39 -5.04
C PHE A 27 -10.66 1.68 -4.74
N ALA A 28 -11.53 2.14 -5.65
CA ALA A 28 -12.39 3.31 -5.38
C ALA A 28 -13.41 3.07 -4.24
N ASP A 29 -13.64 1.81 -3.87
CA ASP A 29 -14.60 1.38 -2.86
C ASP A 29 -13.91 0.66 -1.67
N GLU A 30 -12.96 1.32 -0.99
CA GLU A 30 -12.34 0.73 0.20
C GLU A 30 -13.32 0.63 1.37
N THR A 31 -13.34 -0.53 2.04
CA THR A 31 -14.20 -0.83 3.19
C THR A 31 -13.37 -1.33 4.38
N PRO A 32 -13.87 -1.26 5.63
CA PRO A 32 -13.17 -1.78 6.80
C PRO A 32 -12.82 -3.26 6.66
N LEU A 33 -11.64 -3.66 7.15
CA LEU A 33 -11.19 -5.05 7.17
C LEU A 33 -11.28 -5.61 8.59
N ARG A 34 -12.22 -6.52 8.86
CA ARG A 34 -12.32 -7.17 10.18
C ARG A 34 -11.11 -8.05 10.51
N GLU A 35 -10.47 -8.60 9.49
CA GLU A 35 -9.27 -9.43 9.61
C GLU A 35 -8.28 -9.02 8.52
N LEU A 36 -6.98 -9.12 8.83
CA LEU A 36 -5.92 -8.84 7.86
C LEU A 36 -5.78 -10.00 6.87
N PRO A 37 -5.67 -9.74 5.56
CA PRO A 37 -5.40 -10.77 4.58
C PRO A 37 -4.09 -11.49 4.88
N TYR A 38 -4.09 -12.82 4.73
CA TYR A 38 -2.87 -13.60 4.83
C TYR A 38 -1.90 -13.24 3.69
N THR A 39 -0.66 -12.91 4.05
CA THR A 39 0.44 -12.72 3.10
C THR A 39 1.59 -13.65 3.51
N PRO A 40 2.02 -14.59 2.65
CA PRO A 40 3.12 -15.49 2.98
C PRO A 40 4.45 -14.74 3.01
N SER A 41 5.41 -15.22 3.82
CA SER A 41 6.77 -14.63 3.89
C SER A 41 7.51 -14.67 2.54
N LEU A 42 7.20 -15.65 1.69
CA LEU A 42 7.66 -15.76 0.32
C LEU A 42 6.50 -16.14 -0.58
N ASP A 43 6.07 -15.20 -1.42
CA ASP A 43 5.08 -15.44 -2.46
C ASP A 43 5.80 -15.72 -3.79
N VAL A 44 5.81 -16.98 -4.21
CA VAL A 44 6.45 -17.37 -5.48
C VAL A 44 5.69 -16.86 -6.71
N THR A 45 4.44 -16.44 -6.56
CA THR A 45 3.63 -15.87 -7.64
C THR A 45 3.97 -14.40 -7.91
N ALA A 46 4.62 -13.73 -6.96
CA ALA A 46 5.17 -12.38 -7.11
C ALA A 46 6.42 -12.34 -8.01
N MET A 47 7.06 -13.48 -8.24
CA MET A 47 8.29 -13.58 -9.04
C MET A 47 7.97 -13.69 -10.54
N ASP A 48 8.78 -13.05 -11.38
CA ASP A 48 8.78 -13.26 -12.83
C ASP A 48 9.89 -14.24 -13.22
N ARG A 49 9.54 -15.53 -13.28
CA ARG A 49 10.48 -16.61 -13.61
C ARG A 49 10.91 -16.65 -15.08
N THR A 50 10.43 -15.73 -15.92
CA THR A 50 10.89 -15.61 -17.31
C THR A 50 12.16 -14.76 -17.45
N VAL A 51 12.55 -14.05 -16.38
CA VAL A 51 13.74 -13.20 -16.33
C VAL A 51 14.92 -13.96 -15.73
N ASP A 52 16.11 -13.78 -16.28
CA ASP A 52 17.34 -14.30 -15.68
C ASP A 52 17.70 -13.49 -14.41
N PRO A 53 17.71 -14.10 -13.21
CA PRO A 53 18.05 -13.42 -11.97
C PRO A 53 19.49 -12.89 -11.93
N CYS A 54 20.41 -13.46 -12.70
CA CYS A 54 21.79 -12.99 -12.77
C CYS A 54 21.92 -11.67 -13.55
N ALA A 55 20.95 -11.40 -14.43
CA ALA A 55 20.91 -10.19 -15.26
C ALA A 55 20.05 -9.08 -14.63
N ASP A 56 18.88 -9.42 -14.12
CA ASP A 56 17.96 -8.47 -13.46
C ASP A 56 17.21 -9.15 -12.32
N LEU A 57 17.86 -9.14 -11.14
CA LEU A 57 17.29 -9.71 -9.92
C LEU A 57 15.98 -9.01 -9.50
N TYR A 58 15.84 -7.70 -9.79
CA TYR A 58 14.66 -6.95 -9.36
C TYR A 58 13.42 -7.38 -10.14
N THR A 59 13.50 -7.45 -11.47
CA THR A 59 12.38 -7.90 -12.28
C THR A 59 12.09 -9.38 -12.04
N PHE A 60 13.11 -10.23 -11.86
CA PHE A 60 12.90 -11.63 -11.47
C PHE A 60 12.14 -11.77 -10.14
N ALA A 61 12.54 -11.03 -9.10
CA ALA A 61 11.93 -11.15 -7.77
C ALA A 61 10.57 -10.46 -7.66
N CYS A 62 10.35 -9.34 -8.36
CA CYS A 62 9.19 -8.47 -8.15
C CYS A 62 8.29 -8.30 -9.38
N GLY A 63 8.67 -8.77 -10.56
CA GLY A 63 7.97 -8.50 -11.81
C GLY A 63 6.54 -9.06 -11.84
N GLY A 64 6.31 -10.23 -11.24
CA GLY A 64 4.97 -10.80 -11.09
C GLY A 64 4.07 -9.95 -10.18
N TRP A 65 4.63 -9.42 -9.09
CA TRP A 65 3.94 -8.51 -8.18
C TRP A 65 3.53 -7.21 -8.88
N GLN A 66 4.45 -6.59 -9.63
CA GLN A 66 4.17 -5.34 -10.36
C GLN A 66 3.05 -5.52 -11.39
N LYS A 67 3.03 -6.64 -12.11
CA LYS A 67 1.97 -6.98 -13.08
C LYS A 67 0.60 -7.15 -12.42
N SER A 68 0.56 -7.73 -11.22
CA SER A 68 -0.69 -8.01 -10.48
C SER A 68 -1.18 -6.86 -9.60
N ASN A 69 -0.30 -5.89 -9.29
CA ASN A 69 -0.58 -4.77 -8.39
C ASN A 69 -0.28 -3.44 -9.09
N PRO A 70 -1.09 -3.03 -10.09
CA PRO A 70 -0.94 -1.72 -10.72
C PRO A 70 -1.19 -0.60 -9.70
N ILE A 71 -0.59 0.58 -9.95
CA ILE A 71 -0.76 1.75 -9.07
C ILE A 71 -2.24 2.18 -9.09
N PRO A 72 -2.93 2.20 -7.92
CA PRO A 72 -4.29 2.71 -7.85
C PRO A 72 -4.37 4.18 -8.29
N ALA A 73 -5.49 4.58 -8.88
CA ALA A 73 -5.65 5.91 -9.49
C ALA A 73 -5.49 7.08 -8.50
N ASP A 74 -5.70 6.83 -7.22
CA ASP A 74 -5.58 7.78 -6.11
C ASP A 74 -4.19 7.77 -5.44
N GLN A 75 -3.26 6.93 -5.92
CA GLN A 75 -1.96 6.74 -5.31
C GLN A 75 -0.84 7.18 -6.27
N ALA A 76 0.17 7.87 -5.74
CA ALA A 76 1.36 8.24 -6.51
C ALA A 76 2.30 7.06 -6.75
N MET A 77 2.25 6.04 -5.88
CA MET A 77 3.07 4.84 -5.97
C MET A 77 2.37 3.67 -5.30
N TRP A 78 2.72 2.44 -5.71
CA TRP A 78 2.20 1.23 -5.10
C TRP A 78 3.33 0.24 -4.87
N SER A 79 3.50 -0.19 -3.62
CA SER A 79 4.51 -1.13 -3.17
C SER A 79 3.89 -2.10 -2.18
N VAL A 80 4.61 -3.19 -1.86
CA VAL A 80 4.20 -4.12 -0.79
C VAL A 80 3.95 -3.40 0.54
N TYR A 81 4.72 -2.35 0.84
CA TYR A 81 4.56 -1.55 2.06
C TYR A 81 3.36 -0.61 2.00
N ARG A 82 3.06 -0.02 0.84
CA ARG A 82 1.83 0.79 0.65
C ARG A 82 0.59 -0.08 0.77
N LYS A 83 0.59 -1.26 0.15
CA LYS A 83 -0.48 -2.25 0.28
C LYS A 83 -0.69 -2.65 1.75
N LEU A 84 0.38 -3.02 2.45
CA LEU A 84 0.30 -3.39 3.87
C LEU A 84 -0.25 -2.24 4.73
N THR A 85 0.22 -1.02 4.49
CA THR A 85 -0.26 0.16 5.23
C THR A 85 -1.76 0.37 5.00
N ASN A 86 -2.21 0.26 3.74
CA ASN A 86 -3.63 0.34 3.42
C ASN A 86 -4.46 -0.71 4.17
N GLU A 87 -4.03 -1.97 4.14
CA GLU A 87 -4.71 -3.07 4.84
C GLU A 87 -4.78 -2.85 6.35
N VAL A 88 -3.66 -2.43 6.97
CA VAL A 88 -3.60 -2.12 8.41
C VAL A 88 -4.51 -0.93 8.75
N THR A 89 -4.51 0.14 7.95
CA THR A 89 -5.40 1.29 8.17
C THR A 89 -6.87 0.89 8.08
N ARG A 90 -7.24 0.04 7.13
CA ARG A 90 -8.61 -0.48 6.99
C ARG A 90 -8.99 -1.40 8.15
N HIS A 91 -8.05 -2.10 8.75
CA HIS A 91 -8.29 -2.87 9.97
C HIS A 91 -8.47 -1.99 11.21
N LEU A 92 -7.66 -0.94 11.35
CA LEU A 92 -7.86 0.05 12.40
C LEU A 92 -9.23 0.72 12.28
N TRP A 93 -9.69 0.99 11.06
CA TRP A 93 -11.04 1.49 10.83
C TRP A 93 -12.12 0.53 11.39
N SER A 94 -12.01 -0.78 11.18
CA SER A 94 -12.99 -1.72 11.73
C SER A 94 -13.00 -1.71 13.26
N LEU A 95 -11.82 -1.69 13.88
CA LEU A 95 -11.70 -1.64 15.35
C LEU A 95 -12.31 -0.35 15.94
N LEU A 96 -12.13 0.78 15.26
CA LEU A 96 -12.71 2.06 15.68
C LEU A 96 -14.24 2.05 15.57
N LEU A 97 -14.79 1.44 14.51
CA LEU A 97 -16.24 1.26 14.38
C LEU A 97 -16.80 0.39 15.51
N GLU A 98 -16.20 -0.78 15.76
CA GLU A 98 -16.62 -1.66 16.85
C GLU A 98 -16.53 -0.99 18.22
N ALA A 99 -15.46 -0.24 18.48
CA ALA A 99 -15.32 0.51 19.72
C ALA A 99 -16.39 1.60 19.86
N SER A 100 -16.73 2.29 18.77
CA SER A 100 -17.77 3.33 18.76
C SER A 100 -19.16 2.77 19.07
N GLU A 101 -19.49 1.59 18.52
CA GLU A 101 -20.76 0.90 18.80
C GLU A 101 -20.86 0.47 20.27
N ARG A 102 -19.77 -0.04 20.85
CA ARG A 102 -19.70 -0.41 22.28
C ARG A 102 -19.84 0.82 23.18
N ALA A 103 -19.21 1.94 22.83
CA ALA A 103 -19.32 3.19 23.59
C ALA A 103 -20.75 3.76 23.54
N GLY A 104 -21.42 3.63 22.39
CA GLY A 104 -22.84 3.98 22.23
C GLY A 104 -23.81 3.07 22.97
N ASN A 105 -23.34 1.94 23.52
CA ASN A 105 -24.15 1.00 24.31
C ASN A 105 -23.64 0.88 25.76
N PRO A 106 -24.16 1.70 26.71
CA PRO A 106 -23.72 1.73 28.10
C PRO A 106 -23.81 0.38 28.85
N THR A 107 -24.66 -0.54 28.38
CA THR A 107 -24.83 -1.87 29.00
C THR A 107 -23.71 -2.86 28.60
N ALA A 108 -23.06 -2.65 27.45
CA ALA A 108 -21.93 -3.46 26.99
C ALA A 108 -20.63 -3.11 27.74
N SER A 109 -20.46 -1.85 28.13
CA SER A 109 -19.25 -1.34 28.79
C SER A 109 -19.01 -1.92 30.20
N ARG A 110 -20.02 -2.45 30.88
CA ARG A 110 -19.91 -2.95 32.27
C ARG A 110 -19.35 -4.37 32.41
N ARG A 111 -19.14 -5.11 31.32
CA ARG A 111 -18.74 -6.54 31.39
C ARG A 111 -17.24 -6.80 31.21
N SER A 112 -16.41 -5.78 30.95
CA SER A 112 -14.99 -5.97 30.64
C SER A 112 -14.03 -5.93 31.85
N THR A 113 -14.50 -5.62 33.06
CA THR A 113 -13.63 -5.46 34.25
C THR A 113 -13.60 -6.65 35.20
N ARG A 114 -14.19 -7.81 34.83
CA ARG A 114 -14.20 -9.00 35.71
C ARG A 114 -13.80 -10.27 34.97
N THR A 115 -12.56 -10.35 34.50
CA THR A 115 -11.89 -11.65 34.28
C THR A 115 -10.38 -11.43 34.39
N THR A 116 -9.86 -11.42 35.61
CA THR A 116 -8.46 -11.78 35.83
C THR A 116 -8.34 -13.29 35.57
N PRO A 117 -7.50 -13.77 34.64
CA PRO A 117 -7.19 -15.18 34.59
C PRO A 117 -6.32 -15.50 35.83
N GLU A 118 -6.84 -16.37 36.68
CA GLU A 118 -6.08 -16.97 37.76
C GLU A 118 -5.05 -17.92 37.11
N PHE A 119 -3.78 -17.55 37.15
CA PHE A 119 -2.68 -18.44 36.79
C PHE A 119 -2.41 -19.34 37.99
N THR A 120 -2.83 -20.60 37.90
CA THR A 120 -2.32 -21.70 38.74
C THR A 120 -1.43 -22.59 37.88
#